data_AF-A0A415QMX6-F1
#
_entry.id   AF-A0A415QMX6-F1
#
_cell.length_a   1.000
_cell.length_b   1.000
_cell.length_c   1.000
_cell.angle_alpha   90.00
_cell.angle_beta   90.00
_cell.angle_gamma   90.00
#
_symmetry.space_group_name_H-M   'P 1'
#
loop_
_entity.id
_entity.type
_entity.pdbx_description
1 polymer ?
#
loop_
_entity_poly.entity_id
_entity_poly.type
_entity_poly.pdbx_seq_one_letter_code
_entity_poly.pdbx_strand_id
1 'polypeptide(L)' 'MLDVFLETGILRANICRYVADMEDKGLIQLLYKMDDVHTKFKAGYYTTDKILFREVEDKQLKLWEVE' A
#
# COMPACT_ATOMS: atom_id res chain seq x y z
N MET A 1 1.25 9.97 1.31
CA MET A 1 0.63 10.10 2.66
C MET A 1 0.61 11.55 3.14
N LEU A 2 1.63 12.37 2.85
CA LEU A 2 1.53 13.82 3.07
C LEU A 2 0.40 14.43 2.26
N ASP A 3 0.29 14.06 0.99
CA ASP A 3 -0.71 14.62 0.07
C ASP A 3 -2.13 14.36 0.56
N VAL A 4 -2.37 13.15 1.07
CA VAL A 4 -3.67 12.79 1.68
C VAL A 4 -3.99 13.68 2.89
N PHE A 5 -3.00 14.02 3.74
CA PHE A 5 -3.23 14.97 4.83
C PHE A 5 -3.53 16.37 4.31
N LEU A 6 -2.82 16.84 3.27
CA LEU A 6 -3.04 18.15 2.68
C LEU A 6 -4.43 18.27 2.02
N GLU A 7 -4.90 17.20 1.41
CA GLU A 7 -6.19 17.16 0.71
C GLU A 7 -7.38 16.93 1.67
N THR A 8 -7.24 16.02 2.63
CA THR A 8 -8.36 15.61 3.51
C THR A 8 -8.34 16.26 4.89
N GLY A 9 -7.22 16.84 5.30
CA GLY A 9 -7.00 17.34 6.67
C GLY A 9 -6.85 16.25 7.73
N ILE A 10 -6.92 14.96 7.37
CA ILE A 10 -6.82 13.84 8.32
C ILE A 10 -5.36 13.66 8.74
N LEU A 11 -5.12 13.65 10.06
CA LEU A 11 -3.79 13.42 10.62
C LEU A 11 -3.12 12.17 10.05
N ARG A 12 -1.83 12.28 9.72
CA ARG A 12 -1.03 11.20 9.14
C ARG A 12 -1.11 9.87 9.89
N ALA A 13 -1.15 9.92 11.23
CA ALA A 13 -1.27 8.72 12.06
C ALA A 13 -2.55 7.93 11.77
N ASN A 14 -3.66 8.63 11.51
CA ASN A 14 -4.94 8.00 11.16
C ASN A 14 -4.92 7.49 9.73
N ILE A 15 -4.25 8.19 8.80
CA ILE A 15 -4.09 7.73 7.42
C ILE A 15 -3.36 6.38 7.38
N CYS A 16 -2.29 6.18 8.15
CA CYS A 16 -1.62 4.87 8.26
C CYS A 16 -2.60 3.75 8.64
N ARG A 17 -3.45 4.01 9.62
CA ARG A 17 -4.43 3.04 10.11
C ARG A 17 -5.48 2.71 9.06
N TYR A 18 -6.01 3.72 8.37
CA TYR A 18 -6.99 3.49 7.31
C TYR A 18 -6.39 2.75 6.12
N VAL A 19 -5.14 3.06 5.75
CA VAL A 19 -4.44 2.33 4.68
C VAL A 19 -4.31 0.86 5.04
N ALA A 20 -3.88 0.52 6.25
CA ALA A 20 -3.79 -0.86 6.71
C ALA A 20 -5.16 -1.57 6.69
N ASP A 21 -6.20 -0.96 7.27
CA ASP A 21 -7.55 -1.54 7.29
C ASP A 21 -8.13 -1.72 5.87
N MET A 22 -7.79 -0.85 4.91
CA MET A 22 -8.25 -0.94 3.52
C MET A 22 -7.44 -1.97 2.71
N GLU A 23 -6.15 -2.11 2.99
CA GLU A 23 -5.27 -3.12 2.38
C GLU A 23 -5.67 -4.52 2.85
N ASP A 24 -5.96 -4.70 4.14
CA ASP A 24 -6.46 -5.97 4.71
C ASP A 24 -7.82 -6.38 4.11
N LYS A 25 -8.66 -5.39 3.75
CA LYS A 25 -9.93 -5.63 3.06
C LYS A 25 -9.78 -5.83 1.55
N GLY A 26 -8.57 -5.69 1.01
CA GLY A 26 -8.31 -5.74 -0.43
C GLY A 26 -9.02 -4.63 -1.21
N LEU A 27 -9.23 -3.46 -0.60
CA LEU A 27 -9.83 -2.28 -1.25
C LEU A 27 -8.80 -1.42 -1.96
N ILE A 28 -7.56 -1.43 -1.44
CA ILE A 28 -6.43 -0.72 -2.02
C ILE A 28 -5.22 -1.66 -2.08
N GLN A 29 -4.32 -1.40 -3.01
CA GLN A 29 -3.02 -2.06 -3.04
C GLN A 29 -1.92 -1.07 -3.39
N LEU A 30 -0.74 -1.28 -2.80
CA LEU A 30 0.46 -0.52 -3.15
C LEU A 30 0.95 -0.91 -4.55
N LEU A 31 0.96 0.05 -5.48
CA LEU A 31 1.39 -0.18 -6.86
C LEU A 31 2.91 -0.01 -7.02
N TYR A 32 3.46 1.12 -6.56
CA TYR A 32 4.90 1.39 -6.61
C TYR A 32 5.34 2.36 -5.52
N LYS A 33 6.66 2.39 -5.27
CA LYS A 33 7.30 3.38 -4.40
C LYS A 33 8.21 4.25 -5.25
N MET A 34 7.99 5.56 -5.23
CA MET A 34 8.77 6.55 -5.98
C MET A 34 9.14 7.71 -5.05
N ASP A 35 10.23 8.41 -5.34
CA ASP A 35 10.58 9.62 -4.61
C ASP A 35 9.49 10.67 -4.82
N ASP A 36 8.92 11.13 -3.72
CA ASP A 36 7.88 12.12 -3.71
C ASP A 36 8.43 13.47 -4.18
N VAL A 37 7.68 14.15 -5.05
CA VAL A 37 8.09 15.44 -5.64
C VAL A 37 8.21 16.51 -4.56
N HIS A 38 7.33 16.47 -3.55
CA HIS A 38 7.28 17.49 -2.50
C HIS A 38 8.33 17.29 -1.42
N THR A 39 8.51 16.05 -0.96
CA THR A 39 9.35 15.77 0.20
C THR A 39 10.71 15.17 -0.17
N LYS A 40 10.91 14.74 -1.41
CA LYS A 40 12.09 13.99 -1.89
C LYS A 40 12.35 12.68 -1.15
N PHE A 41 11.39 12.23 -0.33
CA PHE A 41 11.43 10.94 0.32
C PHE A 41 10.59 9.93 -0.44
N LYS A 42 10.93 8.65 -0.35
CA LYS A 42 10.15 7.58 -0.99
C LYS A 42 8.72 7.54 -0.45
N ALA A 43 7.75 7.80 -1.33
CA ALA A 43 6.33 7.64 -1.06
C ALA A 43 5.77 6.42 -1.80
N GLY A 44 4.86 5.72 -1.13
CA GLY A 44 4.06 4.66 -1.75
C GLY A 44 2.84 5.24 -2.45
N TYR A 45 2.63 4.82 -3.69
CA TYR A 45 1.47 5.15 -4.51
C TYR A 45 0.51 3.98 -4.48
N TYR A 46 -0.68 4.21 -3.94
CA TYR A 46 -1.74 3.22 -3.79
C TYR A 46 -2.76 3.39 -4.92
N THR A 47 -3.34 2.27 -5.36
CA THR A 47 -4.43 2.26 -6.33
C THR A 47 -5.65 1.55 -5.75
N THR A 48 -6.84 1.98 -6.18
CA THR A 48 -8.13 1.31 -5.93
C THR A 48 -8.59 0.48 -7.13
N ASP A 49 -7.87 0.57 -8.25
CA ASP A 49 -8.23 -0.14 -9.47
C ASP A 49 -7.81 -1.61 -9.38
N LYS A 50 -8.80 -2.50 -9.29
CA LYS A 50 -8.61 -3.94 -9.17
C LYS A 50 -7.88 -4.56 -10.36
N ILE A 51 -7.90 -3.91 -11.53
CA ILE A 51 -7.19 -4.39 -12.73
C ILE A 51 -5.68 -4.23 -12.56
N LEU A 52 -5.26 -3.19 -11.83
CA LEU A 52 -3.86 -2.90 -11.53
C LEU A 52 -3.36 -3.66 -10.30
N PHE A 53 -4.22 -4.43 -9.64
CA PHE A 53 -3.81 -5.20 -8.47
C PHE A 53 -2.87 -6.31 -8.95
N ARG A 54 -1.68 -6.32 -8.38
CA ARG A 54 -0.73 -7.42 -8.55
C ARG A 54 -1.34 -8.64 -7.87
N GLU A 55 -1.42 -9.72 -8.63
CA GLU A 55 -1.70 -11.03 -8.05
C GLU A 55 -0.61 -11.32 -7.02
N VAL A 56 -0.99 -11.33 -5.75
CA VAL A 56 -0.12 -11.83 -4.70
C VAL A 56 -0.14 -13.33 -4.87
N GLU A 57 0.86 -13.88 -5.56
CA GLU A 57 1.08 -15.32 -5.51
C GLU A 57 1.41 -15.65 -4.05
N ASP A 58 0.45 -16.22 -3.33
CA ASP A 58 0.67 -16.91 -2.06
C ASP A 58 1.57 -18.12 -2.33
N LYS A 59 2.84 -17.87 -2.61
CA LYS A 59 3.89 -18.88 -2.59
C LYS A 59 4.13 -19.21 -1.13
N GLN A 60 3.25 -20.03 -0.56
CA GLN A 60 3.56 -20.86 0.59
C GLN A 60 4.86 -21.59 0.23
N LEU A 61 5.99 -21.05 0.70
CA LEU A 61 7.28 -21.68 0.50
C LEU A 61 7.16 -23.05 1.16
N LYS A 62 7.41 -24.11 0.39
CA LYS A 62 7.34 -25.48 0.87
C LYS A 62 8.53 -25.74 1.80
N LEU A 63 8.48 -25.17 3.00
CA LEU A 63 9.57 -25.18 3.97
C LEU A 63 9.81 -26.58 4.57
N TRP A 64 8.89 -27.52 4.35
CA TRP A 64 8.86 -28.83 5.00
C TRP A 64 8.73 -30.00 4.01
N GLU A 65 8.83 -29.79 2.70
CA GLU A 65 9.01 -30.92 1.77
C GLU A 65 10.48 -31.37 1.83
N VAL A 66 10.77 -32.24 2.80
CA VAL A 66 11.97 -33.08 2.83
C VAL A 66 11.55 -34.43 2.26
N GLU A 67 12.08 -34.78 1.08
CA GLU A 67 12.10 -36.17 0.59
C GLU A 67 13.01 -37.06 1.45
#